data_AF-A0A7C3NX36-F1
#
_entry.id   AF-A0A7C3NX36-F1
#
_cell.length_a   1.000
_cell.length_b   1.000
_cell.length_c   1.000
_cell.angle_alpha   90.00
_cell.angle_beta   90.00
_cell.angle_gamma   90.00
#
_symmetry.space_group_name_H-M   'P 1'
#
loop_
_entity.id
_entity.type
_entity.pdbx_description
1 polymer ?
#
loop_
_entity_poly.entity_id
_entity_poly.type
_entity_poly.pdbx_seq_one_letter_code
_entity_poly.pdbx_strand_id
1 'polypeptide(L)' 'MWAEKRGGYIFETYSGDHRPYHVHIYRGDEFIGRFDIENQIPMDGNLSRQVLKYLKNWDTRNHRKKNSPIALG' A
#
# COMPACT_ATOMS: atom_id res chain seq x y z
N MET A 1 -4.31 5.55 -8.94
CA MET A 1 -4.57 5.65 -7.50
C MET A 1 -5.72 4.72 -7.14
N TRP A 2 -5.64 4.01 -6.03
CA TRP A 2 -6.72 3.19 -5.47
C TRP A 2 -6.68 3.34 -3.96
N ALA A 3 -7.85 3.30 -3.33
CA ALA A 3 -7.98 3.37 -1.88
C ALA A 3 -9.00 2.33 -1.39
N GLU A 4 -8.68 1.63 -0.32
CA GLU A 4 -9.62 0.77 0.41
C GLU A 4 -9.76 1.24 1.85
N LYS A 5 -11.00 1.19 2.34
CA LYS A 5 -11.34 1.51 3.72
C LYS A 5 -11.62 0.22 4.48
N ARG A 6 -10.90 -0.02 5.58
CA ARG A 6 -11.10 -1.22 6.40
C ARG A 6 -10.78 -0.94 7.86
N GLY A 7 -11.70 -1.30 8.77
CA GLY A 7 -11.48 -1.18 10.22
C GLY A 7 -11.19 0.24 10.72
N GLY A 8 -11.69 1.27 10.02
CA GLY A 8 -11.42 2.69 10.34
C GLY A 8 -10.14 3.25 9.72
N TYR A 9 -9.41 2.45 8.93
CA TYR A 9 -8.22 2.87 8.21
C TYR A 9 -8.50 3.06 6.72
N ILE A 10 -7.71 3.91 6.07
CA ILE A 10 -7.67 4.09 4.62
C ILE A 10 -6.30 3.64 4.14
N PHE A 11 -6.28 2.75 3.15
CA PHE A 11 -5.08 2.21 2.53
C PHE A 11 -5.03 2.70 1.10
N GLU A 12 -4.12 3.64 0.81
CA GLU A 12 -4.02 4.29 -0.49
C GLU A 12 -2.70 3.95 -1.18
N THR A 13 -2.74 3.81 -2.50
CA THR A 13 -1.53 3.68 -3.31
C THR A 13 -1.50 4.66 -4.46
N TYR A 14 -0.32 5.20 -4.75
CA TYR A 14 -0.14 6.19 -5.81
C TYR A 14 0.53 5.59 -7.04
N SER A 15 0.06 5.99 -8.22
CA SER A 15 0.64 5.54 -9.50
C SER A 15 2.01 6.16 -9.79
N GLY A 16 2.37 7.24 -9.07
CA GLY A 16 3.68 7.88 -9.15
C GLY A 16 4.70 7.37 -8.13
N ASP A 17 4.33 6.39 -7.28
CA ASP A 17 5.25 5.85 -6.29
C ASP A 17 6.40 5.11 -6.98
N HIS A 18 7.62 5.46 -6.61
CA HIS A 18 8.81 4.72 -7.00
C HIS A 18 8.99 3.48 -6.12
N ARG A 19 9.87 2.57 -6.55
CA ARG A 19 10.21 1.39 -5.74
C ARG A 19 10.99 1.79 -4.47
N PRO A 20 10.75 1.16 -3.32
CA PRO A 20 9.75 0.11 -3.11
C PRO A 20 8.32 0.66 -3.16
N TYR A 21 7.42 -0.06 -3.86
CA TYR A 21 6.00 0.33 -3.86
C TYR A 21 5.44 0.20 -2.46
N HIS A 22 4.67 1.20 -2.04
CA HIS A 22 4.17 1.26 -0.68
C HIS A 22 2.69 1.66 -0.62
N VAL A 23 2.06 1.28 0.48
CA VAL A 23 0.71 1.73 0.85
C VAL A 23 0.85 2.87 1.83
N HIS A 24 0.19 4.00 1.57
CA HIS A 24 -0.05 5.05 2.54
C HIS A 24 -1.26 4.70 3.39
N ILE A 25 -1.09 4.81 4.71
CA ILE A 25 -2.10 4.36 5.65
C ILE A 25 -2.56 5.57 6.45
N TYR A 26 -3.87 5.76 6.50
CA TYR A 26 -4.51 6.82 7.25
C TYR A 26 -5.53 6.25 8.23
N ARG A 27 -5.84 6.98 9.30
CA ARG A 27 -6.97 6.72 10.20
C ARG A 27 -7.84 7.97 10.22
N GLY A 28 -8.95 7.95 9.50
CA GLY A 28 -9.66 9.18 9.17
C GLY A 28 -8.81 10.05 8.23
N ASP A 29 -8.46 11.24 8.70
CA ASP A 29 -7.61 12.25 8.06
C ASP A 29 -6.16 12.26 8.57
N GLU A 30 -5.85 11.46 9.60
CA GLU A 30 -4.49 11.34 10.15
C GLU A 30 -3.66 10.34 9.33
N PHE A 31 -2.49 10.76 8.84
CA PHE A 31 -1.50 9.88 8.25
C PHE A 31 -0.75 9.11 9.34
N ILE A 32 -0.83 7.78 9.31
CA ILE A 32 -0.24 6.91 10.35
C ILE A 32 1.00 6.15 9.90
N GLY A 33 1.34 6.20 8.60
CA GLY A 33 2.61 5.69 8.08
C GLY A 33 2.49 4.95 6.75
N ARG A 34 3.63 4.42 6.28
CA ARG A 34 3.73 3.63 5.05
C ARG A 34 4.10 2.19 5.30
N PHE A 35 3.68 1.32 4.39
CA PHE A 35 4.05 -0.10 4.36
C PHE A 35 4.64 -0.48 3.01
N ASP A 36 5.84 -1.04 3.04
CA ASP A 36 6.52 -1.59 1.87
C ASP A 36 5.84 -2.89 1.46
N ILE A 37 5.20 -2.88 0.29
CA ILE A 37 4.47 -4.04 -0.22
C ILE A 37 5.46 -5.10 -0.74
N GLU A 38 6.61 -4.69 -1.28
CA GLU A 38 7.58 -5.62 -1.86
C GLU A 38 8.30 -6.42 -0.76
N ASN A 39 8.70 -5.75 0.31
CA ASN A 39 9.42 -6.36 1.44
C ASN A 39 8.50 -6.79 2.59
N GLN A 40 7.21 -6.43 2.55
CA GLN A 40 6.20 -6.73 3.58
C GLN A 40 6.59 -6.19 4.97
N ILE A 41 7.13 -4.97 5.02
CA ILE A 41 7.59 -4.32 6.26
C ILE A 41 7.03 -2.90 6.40
N PRO A 42 6.80 -2.40 7.63
CA PRO A 42 6.58 -0.98 7.87
C PRO A 42 7.77 -0.15 7.38
N MET A 43 7.50 0.98 6.73
CA MET A 43 8.55 1.95 6.36
C MET A 43 8.72 3.03 7.43
N ASP A 44 7.60 3.44 8.05
CA ASP A 44 7.59 4.47 9.08
C ASP A 44 7.12 3.87 10.40
N GLY A 45 7.99 3.92 11.42
CA GLY A 45 7.64 3.64 12.81
C GLY A 45 6.92 2.30 13.06
N ASN A 46 6.12 2.28 14.13
CA ASN A 46 5.48 1.07 14.64
C ASN A 46 4.00 1.01 14.20
N LEU A 47 3.75 0.52 12.99
CA LEU A 47 2.39 0.21 12.56
C LEU A 47 1.77 -0.82 13.51
N SER A 48 0.53 -0.57 13.92
CA SER A 48 -0.13 -1.44 14.89
C SER A 48 -0.29 -2.87 14.35
N ARG A 49 -0.29 -3.87 15.24
CA ARG A 49 -0.56 -5.27 14.86
C ARG A 49 -1.90 -5.44 14.11
N GLN A 50 -2.86 -4.56 14.35
CA GLN A 50 -4.14 -4.58 13.64
C GLN A 50 -3.97 -4.15 12.17
N VAL A 51 -3.23 -3.07 11.93
CA VAL A 51 -2.92 -2.59 10.58
C VAL A 51 -2.15 -3.65 9.78
N LEU A 52 -1.15 -4.28 10.40
CA LEU A 52 -0.40 -5.38 9.78
C LEU A 52 -1.28 -6.58 9.43
N LYS A 53 -2.33 -6.88 10.21
CA LYS A 53 -3.30 -7.93 9.87
C LYS A 53 -4.13 -7.59 8.63
N TYR A 54 -4.45 -6.32 8.41
CA TYR A 54 -5.17 -5.87 7.21
C TYR A 54 -4.28 -5.89 5.97
N LEU A 55 -2.98 -5.63 6.14
CA LEU A 55 -1.98 -5.66 5.07
C LEU A 55 -1.42 -7.06 4.78
N LYS A 56 -1.62 -8.02 5.69
CA LYS A 56 -1.19 -9.41 5.49
C LYS A 56 -1.86 -9.97 4.23
N ASN A 57 -1.04 -10.43 3.28
CA ASN A 57 -1.44 -10.91 1.95
C ASN A 57 -1.90 -9.82 0.97
N TRP A 58 -1.51 -8.56 1.20
CA TRP A 58 -1.72 -7.49 0.22
C TRP A 58 -0.88 -7.76 -1.03
N ASP A 59 -1.55 -8.10 -2.13
CA ASP A 59 -0.89 -8.54 -3.35
C ASP A 59 -0.51 -7.37 -4.28
N THR A 60 0.77 -7.34 -4.67
CA THR A 60 1.31 -6.46 -5.72
C THR A 60 0.64 -6.60 -7.08
N ARG A 61 -0.17 -7.64 -7.34
CA ARG A 61 -0.85 -7.85 -8.64
C ARG A 61 -1.66 -6.66 -9.14
N ASN A 62 -2.22 -5.85 -8.23
CA ASN A 62 -2.90 -4.59 -8.59
C ASN A 62 -1.93 -3.47 -9.03
N HIS A 63 -0.66 -3.54 -8.61
CA HIS A 63 0.41 -2.60 -8.98
C HIS A 63 1.17 -3.05 -10.23
N ARG A 64 1.53 -4.33 -10.35
CA ARG A 64 2.26 -4.86 -11.53
C ARG A 64 1.51 -4.66 -12.84
N LYS A 65 0.18 -4.85 -12.86
CA LYS A 65 -0.62 -4.67 -14.08
C LYS A 65 -0.60 -3.26 -14.66
N LYS A 66 -0.23 -2.24 -13.87
CA LYS A 66 -0.26 -0.82 -14.29
C LYS A 66 1.10 -0.27 -14.74
N ASN A 67 2.19 -0.94 -14.36
CA ASN A 67 3.56 -0.61 -14.80
C ASN A 67 4.13 -1.58 -15.84
N SER A 68 3.32 -2.51 -16.34
CA SER A 68 3.61 -3.13 -17.64
C SER A 68 3.44 -2.04 -18.71
N PRO A 69 4.50 -1.62 -19.43
CA PRO A 69 4.25 -1.00 -20.72
C PRO A 69 3.43 -2.02 -21.50
N ILE A 70 2.39 -1.54 -22.17
CA ILE A 70 1.65 -2.33 -23.14
C ILE A 70 2.71 -2.99 -24.01
N ALA A 71 2.85 -4.32 -23.90
CA ALA A 71 3.63 -5.07 -24.87
C ALA A 71 2.84 -4.91 -26.17
N LEU A 72 3.24 -3.92 -26.97
CA LEU A 72 2.92 -3.87 -28.38
C LEU A 72 3.65 -5.07 -28.99
N GLY A 73 2.91 -6.15 -29.16
CA GLY A 73 3.28 -7.39 -29.82
C GLY A 73 2.01 -8.12 -30.20
#